data_AF-W1XPL5-F1
#
_entry.id   AF-W1XPL5-F1
#
_cell.length_a   1.000
_cell.length_b   1.000
_cell.length_c   1.000
_cell.angle_alpha   90.00
_cell.angle_beta   90.00
_cell.angle_gamma   90.00
#
_symmetry.space_group_name_H-M   'P 1'
#
loop_
_entity.id
_entity.type
_entity.pdbx_description
1 polymer ?
#
loop_
_entity_poly.entity_id
_entity_poly.type
_entity_poly.pdbx_seq_one_letter_code
_entity_poly.pdbx_strand_id
1 'polypeptide(L)'
;GITAENVAKEYGITREMQDELALHSQRKAAAAIESGAFTAEIVPVNVVTRKKTFVFSQDEFPKADSTTEALGALRPALAIDDEMCKIP
;
A
#
# COMPACT_ATOMS: atom_id res chain seq x y z
N GLY A 1 9.21 -9.95 3.13
CA GLY A 1 10.47 -9.19 3.29
C GLY A 1 11.51 -9.75 2.35
N ILE A 2 12.44 -10.57 2.84
CA ILE A 2 13.36 -11.36 1.98
C ILE A 2 12.64 -12.56 1.34
N THR A 3 11.68 -13.15 2.04
CA THR A 3 10.86 -14.27 1.52
C THR A 3 10.05 -13.89 0.28
N ALA A 4 9.49 -12.67 0.27
CA ALA A 4 8.75 -12.14 -0.87
C ALA A 4 9.66 -11.93 -2.10
N GLU A 5 10.88 -11.45 -1.89
CA GLU A 5 11.87 -11.29 -2.96
C GLU A 5 12.33 -12.64 -3.53
N ASN A 6 12.49 -13.66 -2.68
CA ASN A 6 12.82 -15.01 -3.13
C ASN A 6 11.70 -15.61 -3.99
N VAL A 7 10.44 -15.44 -3.59
CA VAL A 7 9.28 -15.86 -4.40
C VAL A 7 9.23 -15.07 -5.70
N ALA A 8 9.47 -13.75 -5.66
CA ALA A 8 9.48 -12.95 -6.89
C ALA A 8 10.55 -13.44 -7.88
N LYS A 9 11.75 -13.80 -7.39
CA LYS A 9 12.83 -14.36 -8.22
C LYS A 9 12.49 -15.76 -8.76
N GLU A 10 11.94 -16.62 -7.92
CA GLU A 10 11.58 -18.00 -8.30
C GLU A 10 10.49 -18.05 -9.38
N TYR A 11 9.51 -17.14 -9.31
CA TYR A 11 8.38 -17.09 -10.23
C TYR A 11 8.54 -16.03 -11.34
N GLY A 12 9.69 -15.36 -11.42
CA GLY A 12 9.96 -14.34 -12.45
C GLY A 12 9.05 -13.10 -12.37
N ILE A 13 8.57 -12.76 -11.17
CA ILE A 13 7.68 -11.62 -10.95
C ILE A 13 8.51 -10.33 -11.02
N THR A 14 8.27 -9.52 -12.04
CA THR A 14 9.00 -8.27 -12.23
C THR A 14 8.55 -7.17 -11.27
N ARG A 15 9.31 -6.07 -11.19
CA ARG A 15 8.95 -4.92 -10.36
C ARG A 15 7.67 -4.26 -10.87
N GLU A 16 7.51 -4.16 -12.18
CA GLU A 16 6.34 -3.59 -12.83
C GLU A 16 5.08 -4.38 -12.48
N MET A 17 5.15 -5.72 -12.49
CA MET A 17 4.02 -6.57 -12.09
C MET A 17 3.61 -6.36 -10.62
N GLN A 18 4.59 -6.14 -9.73
CA GLN A 18 4.32 -5.85 -8.32
C GLN A 18 3.67 -4.47 -8.15
N ASP A 19 4.17 -3.46 -8.88
CA ASP A 19 3.65 -2.10 -8.83
C ASP A 19 2.24 -2.01 -9.45
N GLU A 20 1.97 -2.74 -10.54
CA GLU A 20 0.63 -2.86 -11.14
C GLU A 20 -0.38 -3.48 -10.18
N LEU A 21 0.02 -4.57 -9.50
CA LEU A 21 -0.83 -5.22 -8.49
C LEU A 21 -1.11 -4.27 -7.32
N ALA A 22 -0.08 -3.56 -6.85
CA ALA A 22 -0.21 -2.58 -5.77
C ALA A 22 -1.16 -1.44 -6.15
N LEU A 23 -1.02 -0.87 -7.35
CA LEU A 23 -1.91 0.17 -7.86
C LEU A 23 -3.35 -0.32 -7.98
N HIS A 24 -3.54 -1.52 -8.51
CA HIS A 24 -4.86 -2.12 -8.66
C HIS A 24 -5.52 -2.36 -7.29
N SER A 25 -4.75 -2.80 -6.30
CA SER A 25 -5.21 -2.96 -4.92
C SER A 25 -5.63 -1.61 -4.32
N GLN A 26 -4.84 -0.55 -4.49
CA GLN A 26 -5.15 0.79 -3.99
C GLN A 26 -6.46 1.34 -4.60
N ARG A 27 -6.62 1.18 -5.92
CA ARG A 27 -7.85 1.61 -6.63
C ARG A 27 -9.09 0.84 -6.17
N LYS A 28 -8.97 -0.48 -6.00
CA LYS A 28 -10.07 -1.31 -5.47
C LYS A 28 -10.46 -0.90 -4.05
N ALA A 29 -9.48 -0.67 -3.18
CA ALA A 29 -9.74 -0.25 -1.81
C ALA A 29 -10.42 1.13 -1.77
N ALA A 30 -9.94 2.10 -2.56
CA ALA A 30 -10.57 3.41 -2.69
C ALA A 30 -12.03 3.31 -3.16
N ALA A 31 -12.30 2.53 -4.21
CA ALA A 31 -13.66 2.32 -4.71
C ALA A 31 -14.57 1.59 -3.70
N ALA A 32 -14.03 0.64 -2.93
CA ALA A 32 -14.77 -0.06 -1.87
C ALA A 32 -15.14 0.88 -0.70
N ILE A 33 -14.26 1.82 -0.36
CA ILE A 33 -14.55 2.86 0.63
C ILE A 33 -15.61 3.83 0.10
N GLU A 34 -15.47 4.32 -1.13
CA GLU A 34 -16.44 5.24 -1.75
C GLU A 34 -17.83 4.63 -1.90
N SER A 35 -17.90 3.33 -2.21
CA SER A 35 -19.17 2.60 -2.32
C SER A 35 -19.76 2.18 -0.96
N GLY A 36 -19.05 2.39 0.15
CA GLY A 36 -19.50 1.99 1.48
C GLY A 36 -19.51 0.48 1.71
N ALA A 37 -18.74 -0.28 0.92
CA ALA A 37 -18.70 -1.74 1.01
C ALA A 37 -18.29 -2.23 2.41
N PHE A 38 -17.39 -1.50 3.07
CA PHE A 38 -16.90 -1.85 4.41
C PHE A 38 -17.76 -1.31 5.56
N THR A 39 -18.80 -0.51 5.29
CA THR A 39 -19.63 0.12 6.34
C THR A 39 -20.38 -0.92 7.18
N ALA A 40 -20.71 -2.08 6.61
CA ALA A 40 -21.42 -3.13 7.33
C ALA A 40 -20.52 -3.98 8.25
N GLU A 41 -19.20 -4.02 7.99
CA GLU A 41 -18.24 -4.84 8.74
C GLU A 41 -17.37 -4.04 9.71
N ILE A 42 -17.19 -2.73 9.49
CA ILE A 42 -16.38 -1.88 10.38
C ILE A 42 -17.20 -1.45 11.60
N VAL A 43 -16.74 -1.84 12.79
CA VAL A 43 -17.25 -1.32 14.06
C VAL A 43 -16.56 0.02 14.36
N PRO A 44 -17.31 1.13 14.50
CA PRO A 44 -16.71 2.44 14.75
C PRO A 44 -16.05 2.51 16.13
N VAL A 45 -14.83 3.06 16.18
CA VAL A 45 -14.05 3.24 17.40
C VAL A 45 -14.09 4.71 17.82
N ASN A 46 -14.54 4.99 19.03
CA ASN A 46 -14.52 6.33 19.59
C ASN A 46 -13.14 6.64 20.18
N VAL A 47 -12.42 7.56 19.55
CA VAL A 47 -11.12 8.01 20.04
C VAL A 47 -11.29 9.29 20.84
N VAL A 48 -11.06 9.19 22.15
CA VAL A 48 -11.09 10.34 23.07
C VAL A 48 -9.66 10.85 23.25
N THR A 49 -9.40 12.05 22.76
CA THR A 49 -8.15 12.78 23.02
C THR A 49 -8.41 13.89 24.03
N ARG A 50 -7.35 14.42 24.64
CA ARG A 50 -7.43 15.45 25.70
C ARG A 50 -8.24 16.71 25.31
N LYS A 51 -8.44 16.97 24.02
CA LYS A 51 -9.14 18.16 23.50
C LYS A 51 -10.36 17.83 22.62
N LYS A 52 -10.50 16.61 22.10
CA LYS A 52 -11.52 16.24 21.11
C LYS A 52 -11.86 14.76 21.19
N THR A 53 -13.12 14.44 20.96
CA THR A 53 -13.59 13.08 20.66
C THR A 53 -13.90 13.00 19.17
N PHE A 54 -13.42 11.97 18.50
CA PHE A 54 -13.76 11.70 17.10
C PHE A 54 -14.04 10.21 16.89
N VAL A 55 -14.86 9.91 15.89
CA VAL A 55 -15.23 8.54 15.53
C VAL A 55 -14.33 8.08 14.40
N PHE A 56 -13.59 7.00 14.65
CA PHE A 56 -12.77 6.32 13.65
C PHE A 56 -13.57 5.16 13.05
N SER A 57 -13.90 5.24 11.76
CA SER A 57 -14.79 4.27 11.09
C SER A 57 -14.45 3.99 9.62
N GLN A 58 -13.31 4.47 9.16
CA GLN A 58 -12.84 4.31 7.79
C GLN A 58 -11.34 3.97 7.80
N ASP A 59 -10.91 3.10 6.89
CA ASP A 59 -9.50 2.75 6.74
C ASP A 59 -8.69 3.93 6.16
N GLU A 60 -7.58 4.30 6.81
CA GLU A 60 -6.74 5.45 6.43
C GLU A 60 -5.62 5.12 5.44
N PHE A 61 -5.33 3.83 5.24
CA PHE A 61 -4.20 3.38 4.42
C PHE A 61 -4.42 3.46 2.90
N PRO A 62 -5.66 3.31 2.37
CA PRO A 62 -5.89 3.46 0.95
C PRO A 62 -5.54 4.87 0.45
N LYS A 63 -4.58 4.93 -0.48
CA LYS A 63 -4.15 6.16 -1.13
C LYS A 63 -4.83 6.25 -2.49
N ALA A 64 -5.91 7.01 -2.57
CA ALA A 64 -6.62 7.25 -3.82
C ALA A 64 -5.71 7.86 -4.90
N ASP A 65 -4.73 8.67 -4.48
CA ASP A 65 -3.75 9.32 -5.37
C ASP A 65 -2.55 8.43 -5.74
N SER A 66 -2.59 7.12 -5.47
CA SER A 66 -1.55 6.20 -5.92
C SER A 66 -1.45 6.20 -7.45
N THR A 67 -0.25 6.45 -7.98
CA THR A 67 0.04 6.37 -9.42
C THR A 67 1.18 5.40 -9.71
N THR A 68 1.26 4.93 -10.96
CA THR A 68 2.35 4.09 -11.47
C THR A 68 3.71 4.75 -11.29
N GLU A 69 3.79 6.05 -11.53
CA GLU A 69 5.03 6.83 -11.43
C GLU A 69 5.48 6.95 -9.97
N ALA A 70 4.52 7.18 -9.06
CA ALA A 70 4.81 7.27 -7.64
C ALA A 70 5.29 5.93 -7.06
N LEU A 71 4.74 4.79 -7.53
CA LEU A 71 5.16 3.45 -7.10
C LEU A 71 6.52 3.05 -7.69
N GLY A 72 6.76 3.36 -8.97
CA GLY A 72 8.04 3.11 -9.63
C GLY A 72 9.19 3.94 -9.04
N ALA A 73 8.91 5.13 -8.51
CA ALA A 73 9.90 5.97 -7.84
C ALA A 73 10.30 5.47 -6.43
N LEU A 74 9.61 4.48 -5.87
CA LEU A 74 9.92 3.96 -4.55
C LEU A 74 11.20 3.13 -4.56
N ARG A 75 12.10 3.47 -3.63
CA ARG A 75 13.29 2.66 -3.35
C ARG A 75 12.89 1.28 -2.82
N PRO A 76 13.61 0.21 -3.18
CA PRO A 76 13.45 -1.10 -2.57
C PRO A 76 13.48 -1.01 -1.04
N ALA A 77 12.55 -1.69 -0.37
CA ALA A 77 12.40 -1.58 1.07
C ALA A 77 13.38 -2.45 1.87
N LEU A 78 13.92 -3.53 1.28
CA LEU A 78 14.67 -4.57 2.00
C LEU A 78 15.90 -5.09 1.22
N ALA A 79 15.78 -5.43 -0.06
CA ALA A 79 16.95 -5.64 -0.89
C ALA A 79 17.70 -4.32 -1.11
N ILE A 80 18.99 -4.33 -0.85
CA ILE A 80 19.89 -3.35 -1.46
C ILE A 80 19.98 -3.76 -2.93
N ASP A 81 19.48 -2.93 -3.84
CA ASP A 81 19.78 -3.10 -5.25
C ASP A 81 21.30 -3.12 -5.41
N ASP A 82 21.83 -4.22 -5.92
CA ASP A 82 23.28 -4.38 -6.20
C ASP A 82 23.76 -3.31 -7.21
N GLU A 83 22.83 -2.68 -7.93
CA GLU A 83 23.09 -1.51 -8.79
C GLU A 83 23.17 -0.16 -8.06
N MET A 84 22.55 0.00 -6.88
CA MET A 84 22.63 1.25 -6.11
C MET A 84 23.93 1.39 -5.30
N CYS A 85 24.75 0.34 -5.20
CA CYS A 85 26.07 0.39 -4.57
C CYS A 85 27.20 0.86 -5.52
N LYS A 86 26.85 1.40 -6.70
CA LYS A 86 27.79 2.05 -7.63
C LYS A 86 27.61 3.57 -7.69
N ILE A 87 27.58 4.22 -6.53
CA ILE A 87 27.83 5.66 -6.45
C ILE A 87 29.36 5.81 -6.26
N PRO A 88 30.07 6.61 -7.09
CA PRO A 88 31.53 6.75 -7.00
C PRO A 88 32.01 7.29 -5.66
#